data_AF-A0A942J5C8-F1
#
_entry.id   AF-A0A942J5C8-F1
#
_cell.length_a   1.000
_cell.length_b   1.000
_cell.length_c   1.000
_cell.angle_alpha   90.00
_cell.angle_beta   90.00
_cell.angle_gamma   90.00
#
_symmetry.space_group_name_H-M   'P 1'
#
loop_
_entity.id
_entity.type
_entity.pdbx_description
1 polymer ?
#
loop_
_entity_poly.entity_id
_entity_poly.type
_entity_poly.pdbx_seq_one_letter_code
_entity_poly.pdbx_strand_id
1 'polypeptide(L)'
;MARKELGGRFQRGARLARTGVRGASGFAGAKARELAGRPGAEDAAHRELAAHLAEVLGEMKGAAMKVGQLLSFVDLDLPPDVKNVYHDALAQLRDAAPAFDPGAIDQVLREEYGAAPETVFETFERTPLAAASIGQVHAATLADGREVVVKVQYPGVAEAVRSDLKNAETFRPIARLLAPNQEIEPLLEELRERVDDELDYQREARYQRAFATRYADHPFIRVPDIVGDLCRARVLVSERIHGARFDEVAASADEDLRQRVGEIVFRYAFGSIGRFRLFNGDPHPGNYLVEPEGSAADGGVRVAFIDYGSVKMFTRERYDSMRAVEQSVARADRDHAITALRDAGFLPKTVRVDEDLVHEWFRLYTRPVVAEQPFTFTPEYAAEVIRSTTDPRSPYSDVLRKLNLPPDYLLLNRIQWGLNSVLGRLGATNDWRAIRDEYVVADASPATPLGELDSAWWQSRDPAVDPPA
;
A
#
# COMPACT_ATOMS: atom_id res chain seq x y z
N MET A 1 -1.36 -41.37 16.14
CA MET A 1 -0.93 -39.98 15.83
C MET A 1 -2.10 -38.99 15.67
N ALA A 2 -3.26 -39.36 15.11
CA ALA A 2 -4.41 -38.44 14.92
C ALA A 2 -5.03 -37.82 16.19
N ARG A 3 -4.97 -38.48 17.36
CA ARG A 3 -5.57 -37.96 18.62
C ARG A 3 -4.76 -36.84 19.29
N LYS A 4 -3.47 -36.67 18.97
CA LYS A 4 -2.59 -35.64 19.56
C LYS A 4 -2.68 -34.30 18.79
N GLU A 5 -2.94 -34.32 17.49
CA GLU A 5 -3.14 -33.12 16.66
C GLU A 5 -4.53 -32.47 16.87
N LEU A 6 -5.57 -33.27 17.12
CA LEU A 6 -6.91 -32.77 17.46
C LEU A 6 -6.95 -32.07 18.84
N GLY A 7 -6.18 -32.56 19.82
CA GLY A 7 -6.08 -31.95 21.15
C GLY A 7 -5.41 -30.57 21.14
N GLY A 8 -4.38 -30.37 20.32
CA GLY A 8 -3.73 -29.07 20.14
C GLY A 8 -4.60 -28.04 19.40
N ARG A 9 -5.43 -28.47 18.44
CA ARG A 9 -6.40 -27.61 17.74
C ARG A 9 -7.54 -27.13 18.65
N PHE A 10 -8.09 -28.01 19.49
CA PHE A 10 -9.12 -27.63 20.46
C PHE A 10 -8.58 -26.74 21.59
N GLN A 11 -7.36 -26.97 22.06
CA GLN A 11 -6.73 -26.09 23.07
C GLN A 11 -6.37 -24.70 22.52
N ARG A 12 -5.95 -24.61 21.25
CA ARG A 12 -5.71 -23.32 20.56
C ARG A 12 -7.00 -22.55 20.31
N GLY A 13 -8.04 -23.21 19.78
CA GLY A 13 -9.36 -22.59 19.59
C GLY A 13 -10.02 -22.16 20.91
N ALA A 14 -9.83 -22.90 22.00
CA ALA A 14 -10.36 -22.54 23.32
C ALA A 14 -9.56 -21.43 24.03
N ARG A 15 -8.24 -21.30 23.80
CA ARG A 15 -7.45 -20.15 24.25
C ARG A 15 -7.85 -18.88 23.49
N LEU A 16 -7.90 -18.95 22.15
CA LEU A 16 -8.34 -17.84 21.30
C LEU A 16 -9.78 -17.40 21.62
N ALA A 17 -10.71 -18.33 21.87
CA ALA A 17 -12.08 -18.02 22.26
C ALA A 17 -12.20 -17.42 23.67
N ARG A 18 -11.41 -17.88 24.65
CA ARG A 18 -11.39 -17.29 26.01
C ARG A 18 -10.81 -15.88 26.03
N THR A 19 -9.89 -15.56 25.11
CA THR A 19 -9.29 -14.23 24.99
C THR A 19 -10.14 -13.30 24.11
N GLY A 20 -10.80 -13.83 23.06
CA GLY A 20 -11.73 -13.08 22.19
C GLY A 20 -12.98 -12.55 22.88
N VAL A 21 -13.44 -13.23 23.96
CA VAL A 21 -14.52 -12.72 24.84
C VAL A 21 -14.06 -11.50 25.65
N ARG A 22 -12.75 -11.31 25.90
CA ARG A 22 -12.21 -10.16 26.66
C ARG A 22 -11.89 -8.93 25.80
N GLY A 23 -11.60 -9.10 24.51
CA GLY A 23 -11.24 -7.97 23.63
C GLY A 23 -12.40 -7.01 23.35
N ALA A 24 -13.60 -7.51 23.07
CA ALA A 24 -14.76 -6.67 22.73
C ALA A 24 -15.52 -6.12 23.96
N SER A 25 -15.47 -6.83 25.10
CA SER A 25 -16.05 -6.39 26.38
C SER A 25 -15.08 -5.53 27.21
N GLY A 26 -13.79 -5.53 26.85
CA GLY A 26 -12.71 -4.88 27.58
C GLY A 26 -12.71 -3.36 27.47
N PHE A 27 -12.95 -2.79 26.29
CA PHE A 27 -12.85 -1.33 26.07
C PHE A 27 -14.00 -0.54 26.70
N ALA A 28 -15.24 -0.98 26.51
CA ALA A 28 -16.39 -0.36 27.18
C ALA A 28 -16.28 -0.49 28.72
N GLY A 29 -15.79 -1.63 29.22
CA GLY A 29 -15.54 -1.85 30.63
C GLY A 29 -14.28 -1.15 31.19
N ALA A 30 -13.25 -0.92 30.36
CA ALA A 30 -12.05 -0.18 30.74
C ALA A 30 -12.35 1.31 30.84
N LYS A 31 -13.07 1.87 29.86
CA LYS A 31 -13.53 3.26 29.87
C LYS A 31 -14.50 3.56 31.03
N ALA A 32 -15.39 2.62 31.34
CA ALA A 32 -16.23 2.72 32.54
C ALA A 32 -15.42 2.65 33.85
N ARG A 33 -14.29 1.94 33.89
CA ARG A 33 -13.39 1.84 35.05
C ARG A 33 -12.48 3.07 35.19
N GLU A 34 -12.03 3.65 34.08
CA GLU A 34 -11.32 4.93 34.01
C GLU A 34 -12.21 6.06 34.56
N LEU A 35 -13.45 6.16 34.06
CA LEU A 35 -14.47 7.11 34.53
C LEU A 35 -14.91 6.85 35.99
N ALA A 36 -14.77 5.62 36.48
CA ALA A 36 -15.00 5.24 37.88
C ALA A 36 -13.77 5.43 38.79
N GLY A 37 -12.73 6.13 38.33
CA GLY A 37 -11.59 6.54 39.16
C GLY A 37 -10.45 5.52 39.25
N ARG A 38 -10.31 4.62 38.29
CA ARG A 38 -9.11 3.76 38.12
C ARG A 38 -8.25 4.24 36.96
N PRO A 39 -7.33 5.21 37.19
CA PRO A 39 -6.47 5.72 36.12
C PRO A 39 -5.57 4.60 35.56
N GLY A 40 -5.44 4.55 34.22
CA GLY A 40 -4.59 3.59 33.50
C GLY A 40 -5.27 2.27 33.12
N ALA A 41 -6.60 2.17 33.25
CA ALA A 41 -7.36 1.00 32.82
C ALA A 41 -7.44 0.90 31.29
N GLU A 42 -7.48 2.04 30.61
CA GLU A 42 -7.41 2.19 29.15
C GLU A 42 -6.03 1.76 28.62
N ASP A 43 -4.93 2.26 29.21
CA ASP A 43 -3.56 1.88 28.83
C ASP A 43 -3.26 0.39 29.04
N ALA A 44 -3.82 -0.21 30.09
CA ALA A 44 -3.69 -1.63 30.35
C ALA A 44 -4.45 -2.47 29.30
N ALA A 45 -5.65 -2.03 28.89
CA ALA A 45 -6.42 -2.68 27.85
C ALA A 45 -5.73 -2.59 26.47
N HIS A 46 -5.12 -1.45 26.17
CA HIS A 46 -4.30 -1.28 24.96
C HIS A 46 -3.05 -2.16 24.97
N ARG A 47 -2.32 -2.24 26.08
CA ARG A 47 -1.17 -3.16 26.20
C ARG A 47 -1.57 -4.62 26.06
N GLU A 48 -2.70 -5.02 26.63
CA GLU A 48 -3.23 -6.37 26.49
C GLU A 48 -3.64 -6.68 25.04
N LEU A 49 -4.27 -5.72 24.35
CA LEU A 49 -4.61 -5.84 22.92
C LEU A 49 -3.38 -5.86 22.02
N ALA A 50 -2.38 -5.02 22.29
CA ALA A 50 -1.10 -5.01 21.58
C ALA A 50 -0.38 -6.34 21.71
N ALA A 51 -0.29 -6.86 22.95
CA ALA A 51 0.29 -8.17 23.22
C ALA A 51 -0.52 -9.29 22.55
N HIS A 52 -1.84 -9.18 22.50
CA HIS A 52 -2.69 -10.15 21.82
C HIS A 52 -2.53 -10.11 20.30
N LEU A 53 -2.46 -8.93 19.69
CA LEU A 53 -2.13 -8.79 18.27
C LEU A 53 -0.72 -9.32 18.01
N ALA A 54 0.25 -9.05 18.88
CA ALA A 54 1.60 -9.57 18.75
C ALA A 54 1.66 -11.10 18.85
N GLU A 55 0.87 -11.69 19.74
CA GLU A 55 0.72 -13.13 19.90
C GLU A 55 0.06 -13.75 18.65
N VAL A 56 -1.06 -13.18 18.18
CA VAL A 56 -1.77 -13.65 16.97
C VAL A 56 -0.88 -13.53 15.73
N LEU A 57 -0.22 -12.39 15.54
CA LEU A 57 0.71 -12.17 14.45
C LEU A 57 1.96 -13.05 14.60
N GLY A 58 2.46 -13.28 15.82
CA GLY A 58 3.62 -14.15 16.06
C GLY A 58 3.34 -15.63 15.83
N GLU A 59 2.09 -16.05 16.00
CA GLU A 59 1.63 -17.39 15.66
C GLU A 59 1.41 -17.57 14.14
N MET A 60 1.22 -16.48 13.39
CA MET A 60 1.03 -16.48 11.94
C MET A 60 2.38 -16.55 11.20
N LYS A 61 2.59 -17.61 10.43
CA LYS A 61 3.81 -17.75 9.61
C LYS A 61 3.65 -16.97 8.29
N GLY A 62 4.45 -15.92 8.08
CA GLY A 62 4.54 -15.16 6.83
C GLY A 62 3.45 -14.09 6.61
N ALA A 63 2.17 -14.39 6.87
CA ALA A 63 1.09 -13.38 6.77
C ALA A 63 1.23 -12.23 7.78
N ALA A 64 1.89 -12.48 8.92
CA ALA A 64 2.10 -11.52 9.98
C ALA A 64 2.81 -10.24 9.52
N MET A 65 3.77 -10.37 8.61
CA MET A 65 4.57 -9.23 8.15
C MET A 65 3.74 -8.32 7.24
N LYS A 66 2.84 -8.88 6.41
CA LYS A 66 1.91 -8.09 5.59
C LYS A 66 0.76 -7.53 6.40
N VAL A 67 0.20 -8.29 7.36
CA VAL A 67 -0.78 -7.73 8.29
C VAL A 67 -0.15 -6.64 9.14
N GLY A 68 1.11 -6.78 9.55
CA GLY A 68 1.88 -5.73 10.22
C GLY A 68 2.08 -4.49 9.35
N GLN A 69 2.41 -4.65 8.06
CA GLN A 69 2.45 -3.53 7.10
C GLN A 69 1.06 -2.88 6.94
N LEU A 70 0.01 -3.67 6.71
CA LEU A 70 -1.38 -3.21 6.61
C LEU A 70 -1.86 -2.49 7.89
N LEU A 71 -1.45 -2.98 9.06
CA LEU A 71 -1.74 -2.39 10.36
C LEU A 71 -0.85 -1.18 10.66
N SER A 72 0.36 -1.09 10.11
CA SER A 72 1.23 0.09 10.29
C SER A 72 0.68 1.35 9.64
N PHE A 73 -0.23 1.19 8.67
CA PHE A 73 -1.01 2.29 8.08
C PHE A 73 -2.25 2.64 8.90
N VAL A 74 -2.71 1.72 9.74
CA VAL A 74 -3.83 1.98 10.64
C VAL A 74 -3.19 2.55 11.88
N ASP A 75 -3.12 3.87 11.90
CA ASP A 75 -2.82 4.62 13.10
C ASP A 75 -3.96 4.35 14.08
N LEU A 76 -3.81 3.25 14.82
CA LEU A 76 -4.69 2.87 15.91
C LEU A 76 -4.70 4.07 16.85
N ASP A 77 -5.89 4.53 17.22
CA ASP A 77 -6.09 5.65 18.14
C ASP A 77 -5.52 5.28 19.52
N LEU A 78 -4.22 5.51 19.66
CA LEU A 78 -3.39 5.14 20.78
C LEU A 78 -2.61 6.38 21.21
N PRO A 79 -2.55 6.68 22.53
CA PRO A 79 -1.60 7.63 23.08
C PRO A 79 -0.16 7.38 22.55
N PRO A 80 0.71 8.40 22.42
CA PRO A 80 2.05 8.24 21.82
C PRO A 80 2.90 7.14 22.46
N ASP A 81 2.80 6.99 23.77
CA ASP A 81 3.41 5.94 24.58
C ASP A 81 2.84 4.55 24.27
N VAL A 82 1.57 4.46 23.88
CA VAL A 82 0.90 3.24 23.46
C VAL A 82 1.18 2.92 21.99
N LYS A 83 1.30 3.90 21.09
CA LYS A 83 1.79 3.66 19.71
C LYS A 83 3.15 2.99 19.69
N ASN A 84 4.05 3.43 20.56
CA ASN A 84 5.36 2.80 20.72
C ASN A 84 5.22 1.33 21.11
N VAL A 85 4.25 0.96 21.97
CA VAL A 85 4.00 -0.45 22.32
C VAL A 85 3.59 -1.30 21.10
N TYR A 86 2.72 -0.81 20.23
CA TYR A 86 2.31 -1.56 19.03
C TYR A 86 3.40 -1.54 17.96
N HIS A 87 4.10 -0.41 17.78
CA HIS A 87 5.24 -0.29 16.89
C HIS A 87 6.38 -1.22 17.32
N ASP A 88 6.72 -1.27 18.61
CA ASP A 88 7.75 -2.15 19.18
C ASP A 88 7.35 -3.61 19.08
N ALA A 89 6.07 -3.94 19.27
CA ALA A 89 5.56 -5.30 19.08
C ALA A 89 5.61 -5.75 17.60
N LEU A 90 5.24 -4.87 16.67
CA LEU A 90 5.34 -5.11 15.22
C LEU A 90 6.80 -5.14 14.75
N ALA A 91 7.67 -4.32 15.35
CA ALA A 91 9.11 -4.34 15.11
C ALA A 91 9.74 -5.65 15.63
N GLN A 92 9.37 -6.09 16.84
CA GLN A 92 9.76 -7.40 17.36
C GLN A 92 9.29 -8.54 16.48
N LEU A 93 8.11 -8.45 15.84
CA LEU A 93 7.64 -9.45 14.87
C LEU A 93 8.47 -9.46 13.58
N ARG A 94 8.88 -8.28 13.10
CA ARG A 94 9.83 -8.13 11.99
C ARG A 94 11.20 -8.73 12.33
N ASP A 95 11.68 -8.47 13.53
CA ASP A 95 13.00 -8.90 14.00
C ASP A 95 13.02 -10.37 14.44
N ALA A 96 11.86 -10.91 14.84
CA ALA A 96 11.65 -12.33 15.20
C ALA A 96 11.25 -13.19 14.00
N ALA A 97 11.19 -12.63 12.79
CA ALA A 97 11.05 -13.42 11.58
C ALA A 97 12.17 -14.47 11.58
N PRO A 98 11.85 -15.78 11.59
CA PRO A 98 12.87 -16.80 11.64
C PRO A 98 13.84 -16.58 10.50
N ALA A 99 15.14 -16.56 10.77
CA ALA A 99 16.14 -16.72 9.72
C ALA A 99 15.80 -18.03 9.00
N PHE A 100 15.18 -17.94 7.82
CA PHE A 100 14.86 -19.13 7.04
C PHE A 100 16.16 -19.87 6.74
N ASP A 101 16.10 -21.20 6.80
CA ASP A 101 17.25 -22.04 6.46
C ASP A 101 17.81 -21.58 5.10
N PRO A 102 19.10 -21.22 4.99
CA PRO A 102 19.72 -20.82 3.73
C PRO A 102 19.49 -21.81 2.58
N GLY A 103 19.26 -23.10 2.88
CA GLY A 103 18.94 -24.11 1.88
C GLY A 103 17.50 -24.07 1.34
N ALA A 104 16.59 -23.33 1.98
CA ALA A 104 15.17 -23.36 1.70
C ALA A 104 14.80 -22.65 0.38
N ILE A 105 15.47 -21.54 0.06
CA ILE A 105 15.30 -20.83 -1.23
C ILE A 105 15.85 -21.68 -2.38
N ASP A 106 17.01 -22.29 -2.17
CA ASP A 106 17.64 -23.25 -3.07
C ASP A 106 16.69 -24.41 -3.43
N GLN A 107 15.92 -24.90 -2.46
CA GLN A 107 14.90 -25.92 -2.69
C GLN A 107 13.75 -25.40 -3.55
N VAL A 108 13.20 -24.22 -3.25
CA VAL A 108 12.10 -23.63 -4.05
C VAL A 108 12.54 -23.43 -5.50
N LEU A 109 13.75 -22.92 -5.73
CA LEU A 109 14.28 -22.74 -7.08
C LEU A 109 14.43 -24.08 -7.82
N ARG A 110 14.90 -25.15 -7.14
CA ARG A 110 14.98 -26.50 -7.73
C ARG A 110 13.61 -27.07 -8.08
N GLU A 111 12.61 -26.82 -7.25
CA GLU A 111 11.23 -27.27 -7.52
C GLU A 111 10.62 -26.52 -8.71
N GLU A 112 10.83 -25.20 -8.82
CA GLU A 112 10.23 -24.37 -9.88
C GLU A 112 10.93 -24.52 -11.24
N TYR A 113 12.24 -24.75 -11.25
CA TYR A 113 13.03 -24.89 -12.49
C TYR A 113 13.39 -26.33 -12.84
N GLY A 114 13.27 -27.28 -11.91
CA GLY A 114 13.76 -28.66 -12.08
C GLY A 114 15.29 -28.77 -12.10
N ALA A 115 16.00 -27.69 -11.77
CA ALA A 115 17.47 -27.60 -11.82
C ALA A 115 17.99 -26.67 -10.72
N ALA A 116 19.29 -26.75 -10.42
CA ALA A 116 19.91 -25.84 -9.48
C ALA A 116 19.95 -24.39 -10.05
N PRO A 117 19.91 -23.35 -9.20
CA PRO A 117 19.97 -21.95 -9.65
C PRO A 117 21.15 -21.66 -10.58
N GLU A 118 22.30 -22.28 -10.31
CA GLU A 118 23.54 -22.14 -11.08
C GLU A 118 23.47 -22.76 -12.50
N THR A 119 22.40 -23.51 -12.80
CA THR A 119 22.10 -24.00 -14.17
C THR A 119 21.15 -23.05 -14.91
N VAL A 120 20.41 -22.22 -14.19
CA VAL A 120 19.40 -21.30 -14.74
C VAL A 120 19.99 -19.89 -14.94
N PHE A 121 20.83 -19.46 -14.00
CA PHE A 121 21.52 -18.16 -13.99
C PHE A 121 23.03 -18.38 -14.14
N GLU A 122 23.71 -17.46 -14.84
CA GLU A 122 25.17 -17.45 -14.96
C GLU A 122 25.81 -17.25 -13.58
N THR A 123 25.26 -16.31 -12.81
CA THR A 123 25.61 -16.10 -11.40
C THR A 123 24.34 -15.97 -10.57
N PHE A 124 24.37 -16.43 -9.32
CA PHE A 124 23.27 -16.29 -8.37
C PHE A 124 23.83 -16.00 -6.97
N GLU A 125 23.50 -14.83 -6.41
CA GLU A 125 23.93 -14.44 -5.07
C GLU A 125 23.04 -15.11 -4.02
N ARG A 126 23.59 -16.09 -3.29
CA ARG A 126 22.88 -16.78 -2.20
C ARG A 126 22.52 -15.87 -1.03
N THR A 127 23.29 -14.82 -0.82
CA THR A 127 22.95 -13.77 0.15
C THR A 127 21.87 -12.89 -0.46
N PRO A 128 20.69 -12.75 0.17
CA PRO A 128 19.64 -11.90 -0.37
C PRO A 128 20.02 -10.42 -0.31
N LEU A 129 19.65 -9.66 -1.34
CA LEU A 129 19.74 -8.20 -1.37
C LEU A 129 18.74 -7.56 -0.38
N ALA A 130 17.56 -8.17 -0.26
CA ALA A 130 16.50 -7.68 0.60
C ALA A 130 15.53 -8.82 0.99
N ALA A 131 14.86 -8.64 2.14
CA ALA A 131 13.68 -9.40 2.49
C ALA A 131 12.44 -8.76 1.87
N ALA A 132 11.54 -9.58 1.32
CA ALA A 132 10.21 -9.19 0.87
C ALA A 132 9.13 -9.70 1.84
N SER A 133 7.88 -9.27 1.67
CA SER A 133 6.76 -9.62 2.58
C SER A 133 6.59 -11.13 2.81
N ILE A 134 6.71 -11.93 1.74
CA ILE A 134 6.53 -13.39 1.76
C ILE A 134 7.72 -14.13 1.12
N GLY A 135 8.87 -13.47 0.97
CA GLY A 135 10.01 -14.03 0.25
C GLY A 135 11.31 -13.27 0.42
N GLN A 136 12.28 -13.58 -0.43
CA GLN A 136 13.59 -12.93 -0.50
C GLN A 136 13.90 -12.50 -1.92
N VAL A 137 14.71 -11.45 -2.06
CA VAL A 137 15.17 -10.93 -3.35
C VAL A 137 16.68 -11.16 -3.46
N HIS A 138 17.10 -11.86 -4.51
CA HIS A 138 18.50 -12.21 -4.77
C HIS A 138 19.01 -11.51 -6.03
N ALA A 139 20.29 -11.14 -6.06
CA ALA A 139 20.95 -10.71 -7.28
C ALA A 139 21.33 -11.92 -8.12
N ALA A 140 21.22 -11.79 -9.45
CA ALA A 140 21.71 -12.80 -10.38
C ALA A 140 22.13 -12.14 -11.70
N THR A 141 22.88 -12.88 -12.52
CA THR A 141 23.23 -12.48 -13.88
C THR A 141 22.78 -13.58 -14.84
N LEU A 142 22.20 -13.17 -15.98
CA LEU A 142 21.83 -14.08 -17.06
C LEU A 142 23.03 -14.41 -17.95
N ALA A 143 22.93 -15.49 -18.73
CA ALA A 143 23.99 -15.90 -19.66
C ALA A 143 24.30 -14.85 -20.75
N ASP A 144 23.35 -13.95 -21.04
CA ASP A 144 23.54 -12.83 -21.95
C ASP A 144 24.15 -11.58 -21.29
N GLY A 145 24.52 -11.67 -20.00
CA GLY A 145 25.14 -10.61 -19.23
C GLY A 145 24.17 -9.65 -18.54
N ARG A 146 22.85 -9.76 -18.75
CA ARG A 146 21.88 -8.90 -18.06
C ARG A 146 21.86 -9.18 -16.56
N GLU A 147 21.92 -8.12 -15.76
CA GLU A 147 21.70 -8.20 -14.32
C GLU A 147 20.21 -8.25 -13.99
N VAL A 148 19.84 -9.16 -13.10
CA VAL A 148 18.45 -9.39 -12.69
C VAL A 148 18.34 -9.50 -11.19
N VAL A 149 17.13 -9.24 -10.69
CA VAL A 149 16.71 -9.62 -9.34
C VAL A 149 15.76 -10.80 -9.42
N VAL A 150 15.93 -11.75 -8.49
CA VAL A 150 15.15 -12.98 -8.39
C VAL A 150 14.41 -12.95 -7.06
N LYS A 151 13.12 -12.64 -7.11
CA LYS A 151 12.22 -12.64 -5.95
C LYS A 151 11.66 -14.05 -5.79
N VAL A 152 11.95 -14.71 -4.67
CA VAL A 152 11.57 -16.10 -4.39
C VAL A 152 10.69 -16.14 -3.15
N GLN A 153 9.53 -16.79 -3.22
CA GLN A 153 8.66 -16.98 -2.04
C GLN A 153 9.29 -17.93 -1.03
N TYR A 154 9.02 -17.70 0.25
CA TYR A 154 9.38 -18.65 1.30
C TYR A 154 8.65 -19.98 1.09
N PRO A 155 9.32 -21.13 1.31
CA PRO A 155 8.67 -22.42 1.18
C PRO A 155 7.53 -22.58 2.19
N GLY A 156 6.38 -23.07 1.72
CA GLY A 156 5.21 -23.32 2.55
C GLY A 156 4.44 -22.07 2.98
N VAL A 157 4.84 -20.87 2.53
CA VAL A 157 4.16 -19.62 2.92
C VAL A 157 2.75 -19.56 2.36
N ALA A 158 2.54 -19.93 1.10
CA ALA A 158 1.24 -19.92 0.47
C ALA A 158 0.25 -20.85 1.19
N GLU A 159 0.68 -22.06 1.55
CA GLU A 159 -0.13 -23.03 2.27
C GLU A 159 -0.41 -22.60 3.70
N ALA A 160 0.58 -22.06 4.41
CA ALA A 160 0.43 -21.53 5.77
C ALA A 160 -0.58 -20.38 5.77
N VAL A 161 -0.39 -19.41 4.88
CA VAL A 161 -1.23 -18.23 4.78
C VAL A 161 -2.67 -18.58 4.37
N ARG A 162 -2.87 -19.45 3.38
CA ARG A 162 -4.21 -19.94 3.01
C ARG A 162 -4.87 -20.75 4.14
N SER A 163 -4.09 -21.52 4.90
CA SER A 163 -4.59 -22.25 6.07
C SER A 163 -5.02 -21.29 7.19
N ASP A 164 -4.27 -20.23 7.43
CA ASP A 164 -4.59 -19.21 8.42
C ASP A 164 -5.86 -18.45 8.01
N LEU A 165 -6.00 -18.09 6.72
CA LEU A 165 -7.17 -17.39 6.17
C LEU A 165 -8.47 -18.20 6.17
N LYS A 166 -8.37 -19.54 6.10
CA LYS A 166 -9.53 -20.43 6.28
C LYS A 166 -10.12 -20.32 7.69
N ASN A 167 -9.31 -19.91 8.66
CA ASN A 167 -9.76 -19.72 10.03
C ASN A 167 -10.18 -18.25 10.24
N ALA A 168 -11.34 -17.88 9.70
CA ALA A 168 -11.90 -16.53 9.78
C ALA A 168 -11.85 -15.92 11.20
N GLU A 169 -12.02 -16.76 12.22
CA GLU A 169 -11.90 -16.41 13.65
C GLU A 169 -10.55 -15.76 14.02
N THR A 170 -9.44 -16.17 13.39
CA THR A 170 -8.10 -15.62 13.65
C THR A 170 -7.97 -14.17 13.21
N PHE A 171 -8.64 -13.79 12.11
CA PHE A 171 -8.58 -12.44 11.55
C PHE A 171 -9.71 -11.53 12.02
N ARG A 172 -10.77 -12.06 12.65
CA ARG A 172 -11.87 -11.26 13.22
C ARG A 172 -11.39 -10.13 14.15
N PRO A 173 -10.39 -10.31 15.04
CA PRO A 173 -9.87 -9.22 15.88
C PRO A 173 -9.24 -8.10 15.05
N ILE A 174 -8.43 -8.45 14.04
CA ILE A 174 -7.81 -7.51 13.11
C ILE A 174 -8.87 -6.78 12.29
N ALA A 175 -9.84 -7.51 11.73
CA ALA A 175 -10.95 -6.95 10.97
C ALA A 175 -11.80 -5.97 11.81
N ARG A 176 -12.12 -6.31 13.06
CA ARG A 176 -12.81 -5.40 14.00
C ARG A 176 -11.97 -4.19 14.39
N LEU A 177 -10.66 -4.33 14.45
CA LEU A 177 -9.75 -3.23 14.73
C LEU A 177 -9.70 -2.24 13.56
N LEU A 178 -9.62 -2.78 12.33
CA LEU A 178 -9.58 -2.00 11.08
C LEU A 178 -10.92 -1.31 10.76
N ALA A 179 -12.03 -1.98 11.06
CA ALA A 179 -13.37 -1.47 10.75
C ALA A 179 -14.39 -1.91 11.81
N PRO A 180 -14.40 -1.28 13.00
CA PRO A 180 -15.23 -1.71 14.14
C PRO A 180 -16.74 -1.64 13.88
N ASN A 181 -17.16 -0.92 12.84
CA ASN A 181 -18.57 -0.65 12.53
C ASN A 181 -19.01 -1.16 11.15
N GLN A 182 -18.19 -1.97 10.46
CA GLN A 182 -18.54 -2.57 9.18
C GLN A 182 -18.86 -4.06 9.34
N GLU A 183 -19.57 -4.62 8.37
CA GLU A 183 -19.72 -6.08 8.30
C GLU A 183 -18.34 -6.73 8.12
N ILE A 184 -18.03 -7.69 8.98
CA ILE A 184 -16.69 -8.29 9.07
C ILE A 184 -16.45 -9.20 7.87
N GLU A 185 -17.49 -9.84 7.36
CA GLU A 185 -17.43 -10.85 6.32
C GLU A 185 -16.95 -10.29 4.96
N PRO A 186 -17.47 -9.15 4.44
CA PRO A 186 -16.91 -8.48 3.27
C PRO A 186 -15.43 -8.08 3.44
N LEU A 187 -15.05 -7.59 4.62
CA LEU A 187 -13.66 -7.19 4.90
C LEU A 187 -12.71 -8.40 4.94
N LEU A 188 -13.17 -9.52 5.52
CA LEU A 188 -12.42 -10.76 5.51
C LEU A 188 -12.26 -11.31 4.09
N GLU A 189 -13.26 -11.14 3.22
CA GLU A 189 -13.16 -11.55 1.83
C GLU A 189 -12.16 -10.69 1.06
N GLU A 190 -12.19 -9.36 1.23
CA GLU A 190 -11.18 -8.48 0.64
C GLU A 190 -9.76 -8.86 1.13
N LEU A 191 -9.61 -9.14 2.43
CA LEU A 191 -8.32 -9.59 2.98
C LEU A 191 -7.85 -10.91 2.37
N ARG A 192 -8.76 -11.86 2.11
CA ARG A 192 -8.41 -13.12 1.42
C ARG A 192 -7.97 -12.89 0.00
N GLU A 193 -8.75 -12.13 -0.77
CA GLU A 193 -8.42 -11.79 -2.16
C GLU A 193 -7.06 -11.08 -2.26
N ARG A 194 -6.77 -10.15 -1.35
CA ARG A 194 -5.49 -9.43 -1.28
C ARG A 194 -4.31 -10.36 -1.04
N VAL A 195 -4.49 -11.32 -0.16
CA VAL A 195 -3.42 -12.24 0.19
C VAL A 195 -3.19 -13.25 -0.93
N ASP A 196 -4.25 -13.74 -1.57
CA ASP A 196 -4.09 -14.59 -2.77
C ASP A 196 -3.43 -13.81 -3.92
N ASP A 197 -3.75 -12.53 -4.10
CA ASP A 197 -3.09 -11.63 -5.06
C ASP A 197 -1.57 -11.55 -4.81
N GLU A 198 -1.11 -11.57 -3.55
CA GLU A 198 0.33 -11.52 -3.20
C GLU A 198 1.05 -12.87 -3.36
N LEU A 199 0.33 -13.98 -3.24
CA LEU A 199 0.88 -15.31 -3.44
C LEU A 199 1.05 -15.66 -4.92
N ASP A 200 0.48 -14.88 -5.84
CA ASP A 200 0.60 -15.08 -7.29
C ASP A 200 1.65 -14.14 -7.91
N TYR A 201 2.91 -14.60 -7.95
CA TYR A 201 4.00 -13.85 -8.62
C TYR A 201 3.83 -13.76 -10.14
N GLN A 202 3.03 -14.63 -10.76
CA GLN A 202 2.74 -14.49 -12.19
C GLN A 202 1.80 -13.31 -12.44
N ARG A 203 0.86 -13.06 -11.52
CA ARG A 203 0.00 -11.86 -11.56
C ARG A 203 0.82 -10.58 -11.41
N GLU A 204 1.71 -10.52 -10.42
CA GLU A 204 2.64 -9.39 -10.26
C GLU A 204 3.47 -9.16 -11.54
N ALA A 205 4.07 -10.23 -12.09
CA ALA A 205 4.84 -10.16 -13.33
C ALA A 205 4.01 -9.67 -14.55
N ARG A 206 2.73 -10.06 -14.65
CA ARG A 206 1.83 -9.54 -15.70
C ARG A 206 1.61 -8.04 -15.57
N TYR A 207 1.34 -7.56 -14.36
CA TYR A 207 1.12 -6.13 -14.13
C TYR A 207 2.40 -5.33 -14.31
N GLN A 208 3.53 -5.77 -13.74
CA GLN A 208 4.81 -5.09 -13.92
C GLN A 208 5.17 -4.97 -15.41
N ARG A 209 5.00 -6.04 -16.21
CA ARG A 209 5.19 -5.97 -17.67
C ARG A 209 4.26 -4.94 -18.31
N ALA A 210 2.99 -4.90 -17.91
CA ALA A 210 2.02 -3.94 -18.43
C ALA A 210 2.39 -2.48 -18.11
N PHE A 211 3.00 -2.22 -16.94
CA PHE A 211 3.55 -0.91 -16.59
C PHE A 211 4.87 -0.63 -17.31
N ALA A 212 5.76 -1.61 -17.44
CA ALA A 212 7.03 -1.48 -18.16
C ALA A 212 6.82 -1.08 -19.63
N THR A 213 5.87 -1.73 -20.32
CA THR A 213 5.48 -1.34 -21.68
C THR A 213 4.90 0.07 -21.75
N ARG A 214 4.08 0.46 -20.77
CA ARG A 214 3.46 1.80 -20.69
C ARG A 214 4.45 2.91 -20.45
N TYR A 215 5.44 2.65 -19.62
CA TYR A 215 6.50 3.61 -19.26
C TYR A 215 7.81 3.35 -20.01
N ALA A 216 7.78 2.57 -21.10
CA ALA A 216 8.94 2.32 -21.93
C ALA A 216 9.54 3.65 -22.40
N ASP A 217 10.85 3.77 -22.21
CA ASP A 217 11.66 4.94 -22.56
C ASP A 217 11.17 6.27 -21.97
N HIS A 218 10.42 6.22 -20.86
CA HIS A 218 9.95 7.43 -20.20
C HIS A 218 11.14 8.27 -19.68
N PRO A 219 11.12 9.61 -19.83
CA PRO A 219 12.29 10.47 -19.59
C PRO A 219 12.82 10.40 -18.15
N PHE A 220 11.94 10.21 -17.15
CA PHE A 220 12.29 10.24 -15.72
C PHE A 220 11.58 9.19 -14.84
N ILE A 221 10.78 8.29 -15.41
CA ILE A 221 10.08 7.21 -14.69
C ILE A 221 10.66 5.90 -15.19
N ARG A 222 11.10 5.03 -14.29
CA ARG A 222 11.65 3.73 -14.62
C ARG A 222 10.76 2.62 -14.06
N VAL A 223 10.41 1.67 -14.90
CA VAL A 223 9.77 0.42 -14.47
C VAL A 223 10.64 -0.72 -14.98
N PRO A 224 11.21 -1.56 -14.11
CA PRO A 224 12.11 -2.64 -14.53
C PRO A 224 11.36 -3.67 -15.38
N ASP A 225 11.99 -4.14 -16.44
CA ASP A 225 11.40 -5.17 -17.30
C ASP A 225 11.33 -6.53 -16.60
N ILE A 226 10.34 -7.35 -16.99
CA ILE A 226 10.18 -8.73 -16.52
C ILE A 226 10.86 -9.71 -17.47
N VAL A 227 11.69 -10.60 -16.93
CA VAL A 227 12.26 -11.73 -17.67
C VAL A 227 11.25 -12.89 -17.66
N GLY A 228 10.28 -12.80 -18.57
CA GLY A 228 9.08 -13.64 -18.56
C GLY A 228 9.35 -15.14 -18.55
N ASP A 229 10.31 -15.59 -19.36
CA ASP A 229 10.63 -17.02 -19.52
C ASP A 229 11.20 -17.65 -18.26
N LEU A 230 11.68 -16.84 -17.30
CA LEU A 230 12.19 -17.29 -16.01
C LEU A 230 11.20 -17.09 -14.86
N CYS A 231 10.07 -16.42 -15.07
CA CYS A 231 9.05 -16.29 -14.04
C CYS A 231 8.27 -17.61 -13.86
N ARG A 232 7.97 -17.97 -12.62
CA ARG A 232 7.23 -19.18 -12.22
C ARG A 232 6.20 -18.81 -11.15
N ALA A 233 5.52 -19.80 -10.57
CA ALA A 233 4.46 -19.53 -9.59
C ALA A 233 5.02 -18.88 -8.31
N ARG A 234 6.23 -19.29 -7.90
CA ARG A 234 6.89 -18.84 -6.66
C ARG A 234 8.15 -18.01 -6.91
N VAL A 235 8.47 -17.70 -8.17
CA VAL A 235 9.68 -16.96 -8.57
C VAL A 235 9.33 -15.87 -9.57
N LEU A 236 9.69 -14.63 -9.26
CA LEU A 236 9.60 -13.49 -10.17
C LEU A 236 11.01 -13.02 -10.51
N VAL A 237 11.29 -12.83 -11.79
CA VAL A 237 12.59 -12.36 -12.29
C VAL A 237 12.38 -11.05 -13.04
N SER A 238 13.03 -9.99 -12.57
CA SER A 238 13.00 -8.67 -13.22
C SER A 238 14.40 -8.12 -13.41
N GLU A 239 14.53 -7.13 -14.30
CA GLU A 239 15.74 -6.32 -14.41
C GLU A 239 16.17 -5.78 -13.05
N ARG A 240 17.48 -5.79 -12.81
CA ARG A 240 18.08 -5.17 -11.62
C ARG A 240 18.26 -3.67 -11.86
N ILE A 241 17.70 -2.86 -10.96
CA ILE A 241 17.93 -1.41 -10.93
C ILE A 241 18.90 -1.07 -9.81
N HIS A 242 19.82 -0.17 -10.09
CA HIS A 242 20.76 0.38 -9.11
C HIS A 242 20.42 1.84 -8.82
N GLY A 243 20.28 2.20 -7.55
CA GLY A 243 19.92 3.55 -7.14
C GLY A 243 19.89 3.71 -5.62
N ALA A 244 19.83 4.96 -5.16
CA ALA A 244 19.66 5.28 -3.75
C ALA A 244 18.26 4.89 -3.27
N ARG A 245 18.15 4.46 -2.01
CA ARG A 245 16.84 4.16 -1.42
C ARG A 245 16.09 5.46 -1.16
N PHE A 246 14.77 5.44 -1.28
CA PHE A 246 13.95 6.62 -0.98
C PHE A 246 14.25 7.24 0.39
N ASP A 247 14.38 6.41 1.43
CA ASP A 247 14.63 6.91 2.79
C ASP A 247 16.00 7.59 2.93
N GLU A 248 17.00 7.17 2.15
CA GLU A 248 18.33 7.83 2.11
C GLU A 248 18.23 9.20 1.45
N VAL A 249 17.46 9.30 0.35
CA VAL A 249 17.18 10.56 -0.35
C VAL A 249 16.40 11.50 0.55
N ALA A 250 15.32 11.03 1.19
CA ALA A 250 14.54 11.85 2.11
C ALA A 250 15.37 12.37 3.30
N ALA A 251 16.33 11.59 3.79
CA ALA A 251 17.15 11.97 4.94
C ALA A 251 18.34 12.89 4.60
N SER A 252 18.95 12.75 3.43
CA SER A 252 20.27 13.34 3.16
C SER A 252 20.43 14.10 1.84
N ALA A 253 19.46 14.02 0.93
CA ALA A 253 19.52 14.77 -0.32
C ALA A 253 19.37 16.29 -0.10
N ASP A 254 19.81 17.08 -1.07
CA ASP A 254 19.45 18.49 -1.14
C ASP A 254 17.95 18.69 -1.44
N GLU A 255 17.50 19.93 -1.27
CA GLU A 255 16.11 20.30 -1.47
C GLU A 255 15.65 20.07 -2.92
N ASP A 256 16.48 20.42 -3.90
CA ASP A 256 16.13 20.32 -5.33
C ASP A 256 15.87 18.86 -5.74
N LEU A 257 16.70 17.94 -5.27
CA LEU A 257 16.52 16.51 -5.50
C LEU A 257 15.27 15.98 -4.79
N ARG A 258 14.99 16.40 -3.55
CA ARG A 258 13.76 16.01 -2.84
C ARG A 258 12.51 16.48 -3.60
N GLN A 259 12.51 17.73 -4.05
CA GLN A 259 11.39 18.30 -4.80
C GLN A 259 11.17 17.58 -6.13
N ARG A 260 12.27 17.31 -6.86
CA ARG A 260 12.21 16.53 -8.11
C ARG A 260 11.66 15.14 -7.90
N VAL A 261 12.15 14.38 -6.91
CA VAL A 261 11.66 13.02 -6.61
C VAL A 261 10.20 13.05 -6.19
N GLY A 262 9.79 14.02 -5.36
CA GLY A 262 8.40 14.19 -4.97
C GLY A 262 7.48 14.42 -6.16
N GLU A 263 7.90 15.27 -7.09
CA GLU A 263 7.16 15.50 -8.33
C GLU A 263 7.07 14.24 -9.21
N ILE A 264 8.17 13.51 -9.40
CA ILE A 264 8.17 12.27 -10.20
C ILE A 264 7.21 11.23 -9.59
N VAL A 265 7.22 11.06 -8.27
CA VAL A 265 6.31 10.14 -7.57
C VAL A 265 4.85 10.58 -7.76
N PHE A 266 4.55 11.87 -7.63
CA PHE A 266 3.22 12.40 -7.87
C PHE A 266 2.75 12.17 -9.32
N ARG A 267 3.61 12.47 -10.31
CA ARG A 267 3.34 12.30 -11.74
C ARG A 267 3.12 10.84 -12.11
N TYR A 268 3.92 9.93 -11.58
CA TYR A 268 3.69 8.49 -11.77
C TYR A 268 2.34 8.07 -11.21
N ALA A 269 2.00 8.51 -10.00
CA ALA A 269 0.76 8.15 -9.33
C ALA A 269 -0.49 8.63 -10.08
N PHE A 270 -0.57 9.94 -10.32
CA PHE A 270 -1.73 10.56 -10.97
C PHE A 270 -1.75 10.29 -12.48
N GLY A 271 -0.58 10.23 -13.14
CA GLY A 271 -0.46 9.88 -14.55
C GLY A 271 -0.88 8.45 -14.84
N SER A 272 -0.54 7.49 -13.97
CA SER A 272 -0.96 6.08 -14.13
C SER A 272 -2.48 5.94 -14.06
N ILE A 273 -3.11 6.57 -13.06
CA ILE A 273 -4.55 6.61 -12.90
C ILE A 273 -5.21 7.34 -14.07
N GLY A 274 -4.65 8.50 -14.43
CA GLY A 274 -5.15 9.41 -15.45
C GLY A 274 -5.20 8.80 -16.85
N ARG A 275 -4.09 8.21 -17.27
CA ARG A 275 -3.91 7.71 -18.63
C ARG A 275 -4.37 6.27 -18.79
N PHE A 276 -4.08 5.43 -17.80
CA PHE A 276 -4.23 3.97 -17.94
C PHE A 276 -5.37 3.40 -17.11
N ARG A 277 -5.94 4.18 -16.17
CA ARG A 277 -6.85 3.68 -15.13
C ARG A 277 -6.25 2.52 -14.34
N LEU A 278 -4.92 2.51 -14.25
CA LEU A 278 -4.13 1.53 -13.52
C LEU A 278 -3.37 2.24 -12.40
N PHE A 279 -3.19 1.55 -11.29
CA PHE A 279 -2.38 2.07 -10.19
C PHE A 279 -1.72 0.95 -9.39
N ASN A 280 -0.46 1.13 -9.01
CA ASN A 280 0.24 0.27 -8.07
C ASN A 280 -0.13 0.65 -6.62
N GLY A 281 -1.16 -0.01 -6.09
CA GLY A 281 -1.84 0.22 -4.83
C GLY A 281 -1.03 0.08 -3.53
N ASP A 282 0.29 0.29 -3.55
CA ASP A 282 1.16 0.28 -2.37
C ASP A 282 2.30 1.33 -2.52
N PRO A 283 2.01 2.64 -2.29
CA PRO A 283 3.01 3.69 -2.39
C PRO A 283 3.89 3.74 -1.13
N HIS A 284 4.70 2.71 -0.93
CA HIS A 284 5.65 2.59 0.17
C HIS A 284 7.05 3.08 -0.25
N PRO A 285 7.80 3.82 0.61
CA PRO A 285 9.17 4.27 0.31
C PRO A 285 10.11 3.20 -0.21
N GLY A 286 10.01 1.98 0.31
CA GLY A 286 10.80 0.82 -0.11
C GLY A 286 10.58 0.36 -1.55
N ASN A 287 9.53 0.87 -2.22
CA ASN A 287 9.17 0.53 -3.59
C ASN A 287 9.74 1.52 -4.62
N TYR A 288 10.55 2.49 -4.15
CA TYR A 288 11.20 3.48 -4.99
C TYR A 288 12.72 3.42 -4.86
N LEU A 289 13.41 3.41 -6.00
CA LEU A 289 14.85 3.63 -6.10
C LEU A 289 15.09 4.88 -6.93
N VAL A 290 15.99 5.74 -6.48
CA VAL A 290 16.39 6.95 -7.21
C VAL A 290 17.68 6.65 -7.94
N GLU A 291 17.61 6.59 -9.27
CA GLU A 291 18.78 6.37 -10.11
C GLU A 291 19.73 7.59 -10.05
N PRO A 292 21.04 7.42 -10.33
CA PRO A 292 22.01 8.52 -10.27
C PRO A 292 21.66 9.70 -11.19
N GLU A 293 22.21 10.88 -10.89
CA GLU A 293 22.13 12.05 -11.76
C GLU A 293 22.68 11.74 -13.18
N GLY A 294 22.09 12.34 -14.20
CA GLY A 294 22.35 12.03 -15.61
C GLY A 294 21.56 10.82 -16.14
N SER A 295 20.79 10.12 -15.31
CA SER A 295 19.93 9.01 -15.76
C SER A 295 18.70 9.51 -16.52
N ALA A 296 18.15 10.67 -16.18
CA ALA A 296 16.99 11.24 -16.88
C ALA A 296 17.38 11.96 -18.18
N ALA A 297 16.41 12.12 -19.09
CA ALA A 297 16.63 12.73 -20.40
C ALA A 297 17.09 14.20 -20.34
N ASP A 298 16.76 14.92 -19.26
CA ASP A 298 17.16 16.30 -18.99
C ASP A 298 18.46 16.42 -18.17
N GLY A 299 19.16 15.31 -17.93
CA GLY A 299 20.36 15.27 -17.11
C GLY A 299 20.09 15.12 -15.60
N GLY A 300 18.82 15.09 -15.17
CA GLY A 300 18.46 14.84 -13.77
C GLY A 300 18.44 13.35 -13.40
N VAL A 301 17.68 13.02 -12.36
CA VAL A 301 17.46 11.63 -11.91
C VAL A 301 16.19 11.01 -12.49
N ARG A 302 16.19 9.68 -12.65
CA ARG A 302 14.98 8.85 -12.79
C ARG A 302 14.57 8.27 -11.44
N VAL A 303 13.28 8.00 -11.27
CA VAL A 303 12.76 7.20 -10.15
C VAL A 303 12.24 5.87 -10.68
N ALA A 304 12.76 4.78 -10.14
CA ALA A 304 12.33 3.43 -10.45
C ALA A 304 11.28 2.91 -9.48
N PHE A 305 10.19 2.36 -10.02
CA PHE A 305 9.06 1.80 -9.30
C PHE A 305 9.11 0.27 -9.41
N ILE A 306 9.33 -0.42 -8.30
CA ILE A 306 9.78 -1.83 -8.30
C ILE A 306 8.80 -2.85 -7.68
N ASP A 307 7.63 -2.43 -7.20
CA ASP A 307 6.62 -3.32 -6.61
C ASP A 307 5.26 -3.16 -7.31
N TYR A 308 4.75 -4.29 -7.81
CA TYR A 308 3.48 -4.40 -8.51
C TYR A 308 2.58 -5.51 -7.93
N GLY A 309 2.85 -5.96 -6.70
CA GLY A 309 2.06 -7.00 -6.04
C GLY A 309 0.61 -6.55 -5.81
N SER A 310 0.43 -5.27 -5.48
CA SER A 310 -0.88 -4.63 -5.35
C SER A 310 -1.11 -3.72 -6.55
N VAL A 311 -1.78 -4.20 -7.60
CA VAL A 311 -2.24 -3.36 -8.72
C VAL A 311 -3.75 -3.37 -8.79
N LYS A 312 -4.33 -2.20 -9.08
CA LYS A 312 -5.77 -2.02 -9.30
C LYS A 312 -6.03 -1.38 -10.64
N MET A 313 -7.11 -1.85 -11.26
CA MET A 313 -7.63 -1.36 -12.52
C MET A 313 -9.03 -0.81 -12.30
N PHE A 314 -9.25 0.44 -12.69
CA PHE A 314 -10.56 1.06 -12.62
C PHE A 314 -11.29 0.87 -13.95
N THR A 315 -12.57 0.50 -13.88
CA THR A 315 -13.43 0.58 -15.06
C THR A 315 -13.57 2.04 -15.48
N ARG A 316 -13.85 2.28 -16.76
CA ARG A 316 -14.09 3.64 -17.27
C ARG A 316 -15.19 4.36 -16.48
N GLU A 317 -16.32 3.68 -16.26
CA GLU A 317 -17.44 4.20 -15.46
C GLU A 317 -16.99 4.59 -14.04
N ARG A 318 -16.23 3.73 -13.36
CA ARG A 318 -15.74 4.01 -12.00
C ARG A 318 -14.78 5.19 -11.99
N TYR A 319 -13.86 5.26 -12.95
CA TYR A 319 -12.89 6.34 -13.08
C TYR A 319 -13.57 7.69 -13.35
N ASP A 320 -14.53 7.72 -14.28
CA ASP A 320 -15.29 8.93 -14.62
C ASP A 320 -16.11 9.43 -13.42
N SER A 321 -16.71 8.51 -12.67
CA SER A 321 -17.41 8.80 -11.41
C SER A 321 -16.50 9.41 -10.34
N MET A 322 -15.32 8.84 -10.13
CA MET A 322 -14.33 9.37 -9.19
C MET A 322 -13.84 10.78 -9.60
N ARG A 323 -13.60 11.00 -10.89
CA ARG A 323 -13.23 12.32 -11.42
C ARG A 323 -14.32 13.36 -11.19
N ALA A 324 -15.59 13.00 -11.36
CA ALA A 324 -16.70 13.92 -11.13
C ALA A 324 -16.77 14.38 -9.66
N VAL A 325 -16.54 13.47 -8.71
CA VAL A 325 -16.44 13.80 -7.28
C VAL A 325 -15.27 14.76 -7.04
N GLU A 326 -14.07 14.41 -7.51
CA GLU A 326 -12.86 15.20 -7.30
C GLU A 326 -12.97 16.62 -7.90
N GLN A 327 -13.52 16.74 -9.11
CA GLN A 327 -13.74 18.02 -9.77
C GLN A 327 -14.76 18.90 -9.02
N SER A 328 -15.81 18.29 -8.48
CA SER A 328 -16.83 19.02 -7.72
C SER A 328 -16.25 19.56 -6.39
N VAL A 329 -15.48 18.73 -5.68
CA VAL A 329 -14.76 19.14 -4.46
C VAL A 329 -13.75 20.25 -4.77
N ALA A 330 -13.03 20.16 -5.89
CA ALA A 330 -12.07 21.17 -6.31
C ALA A 330 -12.69 22.54 -6.62
N ARG A 331 -13.94 22.57 -7.11
CA ARG A 331 -14.68 23.81 -7.40
C ARG A 331 -15.34 24.42 -6.17
N ALA A 332 -15.15 23.84 -4.98
CA ALA A 332 -15.85 24.23 -3.76
C ALA A 332 -17.38 24.14 -3.88
N ASP A 333 -17.89 23.36 -4.84
CA ASP A 333 -19.31 23.24 -5.12
C ASP A 333 -19.90 22.10 -4.31
N ARG A 334 -20.34 22.43 -3.09
CA ARG A 334 -20.89 21.49 -2.12
C ARG A 334 -22.02 20.65 -2.71
N ASP A 335 -23.01 21.29 -3.36
CA ASP A 335 -24.21 20.60 -3.81
C ASP A 335 -23.91 19.65 -4.99
N HIS A 336 -23.04 20.06 -5.92
CA HIS A 336 -22.55 19.15 -6.96
C HIS A 336 -21.69 18.04 -6.39
N ALA A 337 -20.83 18.31 -5.38
CA ALA A 337 -20.01 17.28 -4.75
C ALA A 337 -20.88 16.21 -4.07
N ILE A 338 -21.92 16.62 -3.34
CA ILE A 338 -22.87 15.68 -2.72
C ILE A 338 -23.65 14.88 -3.78
N THR A 339 -24.06 15.51 -4.87
CA THR A 339 -24.73 14.82 -5.99
C THR A 339 -23.81 13.77 -6.60
N ALA A 340 -22.57 14.14 -6.92
CA ALA A 340 -21.56 13.23 -7.47
C ALA A 340 -21.26 12.07 -6.51
N LEU A 341 -21.19 12.33 -5.20
CA LEU A 341 -20.99 11.29 -4.17
C LEU A 341 -22.17 10.31 -4.10
N ARG A 342 -23.41 10.79 -4.25
CA ARG A 342 -24.60 9.93 -4.31
C ARG A 342 -24.58 9.06 -5.56
N ASP A 343 -24.28 9.65 -6.71
CA ASP A 343 -24.21 8.94 -8.00
C ASP A 343 -23.08 7.91 -8.01
N ALA A 344 -21.96 8.23 -7.36
CA ALA A 344 -20.82 7.33 -7.17
C ALA A 344 -21.08 6.21 -6.12
N GLY A 345 -22.20 6.27 -5.40
CA GLY A 345 -22.64 5.25 -4.44
C GLY A 345 -22.13 5.43 -3.01
N PHE A 346 -21.47 6.55 -2.70
CA PHE A 346 -20.94 6.86 -1.35
C PHE A 346 -22.04 7.19 -0.35
N LEU A 347 -23.12 7.79 -0.86
CA LEU A 347 -24.26 8.23 -0.08
C LEU A 347 -25.52 7.54 -0.64
N PRO A 348 -25.87 6.34 -0.13
CA PRO A 348 -27.12 5.70 -0.49
C PRO A 348 -28.30 6.63 -0.19
N LYS A 349 -29.34 6.61 -1.03
CA LYS A 349 -30.51 7.53 -0.92
C LYS A 349 -31.22 7.48 0.45
N THR A 350 -31.04 6.38 1.19
CA THR A 350 -31.63 6.15 2.51
C THR A 350 -30.82 6.74 3.66
N VAL A 351 -29.55 7.10 3.43
CA VAL A 351 -28.64 7.58 4.46
C VAL A 351 -28.78 9.09 4.62
N ARG A 352 -28.94 9.54 5.87
CA ARG A 352 -28.88 10.96 6.25
C ARG A 352 -27.59 11.23 7.02
N VAL A 353 -26.79 12.12 6.47
CA VAL A 353 -25.53 12.62 7.03
C VAL A 353 -25.53 14.14 7.06
N ASP A 354 -24.63 14.71 7.84
CA ASP A 354 -24.26 16.10 7.68
C ASP A 354 -23.43 16.23 6.40
N GLU A 355 -24.04 16.78 5.36
CA GLU A 355 -23.43 16.95 4.04
C GLU A 355 -22.31 18.00 4.05
N ASP A 356 -22.32 18.97 4.98
CA ASP A 356 -21.26 19.94 5.12
C ASP A 356 -19.99 19.27 5.66
N LEU A 357 -20.13 18.42 6.68
CA LEU A 357 -19.01 17.62 7.19
C LEU A 357 -18.48 16.61 6.17
N VAL A 358 -19.34 16.05 5.31
CA VAL A 358 -18.88 15.20 4.20
C VAL A 358 -18.03 16.02 3.23
N HIS A 359 -18.55 17.16 2.77
CA HIS A 359 -17.83 18.01 1.84
C HIS A 359 -16.50 18.53 2.43
N GLU A 360 -16.49 18.92 3.71
CA GLU A 360 -15.29 19.34 4.43
C GLU A 360 -14.25 18.21 4.53
N TRP A 361 -14.67 16.99 4.85
CA TRP A 361 -13.77 15.83 4.90
C TRP A 361 -13.13 15.55 3.54
N PHE A 362 -13.92 15.55 2.46
CA PHE A 362 -13.38 15.39 1.11
C PHE A 362 -12.40 16.51 0.74
N ARG A 363 -12.65 17.76 1.17
CA ARG A 363 -11.72 18.88 0.96
C ARG A 363 -10.42 18.77 1.77
N LEU A 364 -10.46 18.25 2.99
CA LEU A 364 -9.26 17.93 3.77
C LEU A 364 -8.44 16.85 3.06
N TYR A 365 -9.12 15.82 2.58
CA TYR A 365 -8.49 14.72 1.86
C TYR A 365 -7.83 15.19 0.55
N THR A 366 -8.50 16.05 -0.23
CA THR A 366 -7.94 16.62 -1.48
C THR A 366 -7.22 17.95 -1.29
N ARG A 367 -6.87 18.34 -0.06
CA ARG A 367 -6.26 19.65 0.26
C ARG A 367 -5.08 20.02 -0.64
N PRO A 368 -4.15 19.11 -1.01
CA PRO A 368 -2.99 19.45 -1.84
C PRO A 368 -3.35 20.05 -3.19
N VAL A 369 -4.51 19.70 -3.76
CA VAL A 369 -4.97 20.19 -5.07
C VAL A 369 -6.07 21.25 -4.97
N VAL A 370 -6.73 21.40 -3.80
CA VAL A 370 -7.84 22.37 -3.63
C VAL A 370 -7.47 23.60 -2.80
N ALA A 371 -6.39 23.57 -2.02
CA ALA A 371 -5.90 24.71 -1.25
C ALA A 371 -5.14 25.73 -2.12
N GLU A 372 -4.76 26.87 -1.54
CA GLU A 372 -3.85 27.82 -2.18
C GLU A 372 -2.55 27.13 -2.58
N GLN A 373 -2.01 27.50 -3.75
CA GLN A 373 -0.80 26.90 -4.33
C GLN A 373 0.35 27.92 -4.27
N PRO A 374 1.62 27.48 -4.16
CA PRO A 374 2.05 26.09 -4.03
C PRO A 374 1.68 25.50 -2.66
N PHE A 375 1.46 24.19 -2.60
CA PHE A 375 1.18 23.48 -1.36
C PHE A 375 2.36 22.59 -0.98
N THR A 376 2.70 22.55 0.30
CA THR A 376 3.74 21.68 0.84
C THR A 376 3.11 20.47 1.51
N PHE A 377 3.44 19.26 1.03
CA PHE A 377 3.17 18.05 1.77
C PHE A 377 4.06 18.02 3.01
N THR A 378 3.46 17.82 4.18
CA THR A 378 4.19 17.68 5.44
C THR A 378 3.80 16.39 6.16
N PRO A 379 4.65 15.87 7.06
CA PRO A 379 4.28 14.76 7.93
C PRO A 379 3.04 15.07 8.77
N GLU A 380 2.86 16.32 9.19
CA GLU A 380 1.71 16.78 9.98
C GLU A 380 0.41 16.69 9.18
N TYR A 381 0.43 17.10 7.91
CA TYR A 381 -0.72 16.98 7.01
C TYR A 381 -1.07 15.51 6.75
N ALA A 382 -0.06 14.68 6.45
CA ALA A 382 -0.31 13.24 6.25
C ALA A 382 -0.95 12.61 7.50
N ALA A 383 -0.45 12.96 8.69
CA ALA A 383 -1.01 12.49 9.95
C ALA A 383 -2.41 13.06 10.24
N GLU A 384 -2.70 14.30 9.83
CA GLU A 384 -4.03 14.93 9.93
C GLU A 384 -5.06 14.16 9.10
N VAL A 385 -4.74 13.83 7.84
CA VAL A 385 -5.63 13.07 6.95
C VAL A 385 -5.94 11.70 7.54
N ILE A 386 -4.93 10.99 8.04
CA ILE A 386 -5.11 9.67 8.66
C ILE A 386 -6.00 9.80 9.90
N ARG A 387 -5.67 10.70 10.85
CA ARG A 387 -6.46 10.92 12.06
C ARG A 387 -7.90 11.31 11.76
N SER A 388 -8.13 12.13 10.74
CA SER A 388 -9.48 12.55 10.34
C SER A 388 -10.40 11.38 10.00
N THR A 389 -9.79 10.26 9.55
CA THR A 389 -10.49 9.05 9.12
C THR A 389 -10.50 7.96 10.18
N THR A 390 -9.42 7.83 10.96
CA THR A 390 -9.24 6.72 11.93
C THR A 390 -9.64 7.06 13.36
N ASP A 391 -9.56 8.33 13.77
CA ASP A 391 -9.86 8.75 15.16
C ASP A 391 -11.39 8.80 15.38
N PRO A 392 -11.95 8.02 16.33
CA PRO A 392 -13.37 8.08 16.66
C PRO A 392 -13.83 9.44 17.21
N ARG A 393 -12.90 10.27 17.71
CA ARG A 393 -13.13 11.64 18.19
C ARG A 393 -13.10 12.68 17.06
N SER A 394 -12.70 12.29 15.85
CA SER A 394 -12.74 13.14 14.66
C SER A 394 -14.15 13.71 14.47
N PRO A 395 -14.29 15.01 14.09
CA PRO A 395 -15.59 15.58 13.76
C PRO A 395 -16.28 14.85 12.61
N TYR A 396 -15.51 14.12 11.78
CA TYR A 396 -16.00 13.38 10.63
C TYR A 396 -16.44 11.94 10.96
N SER A 397 -16.22 11.46 12.20
CA SER A 397 -16.47 10.06 12.57
C SER A 397 -17.91 9.60 12.29
N ASP A 398 -18.90 10.44 12.61
CA ASP A 398 -20.31 10.12 12.40
C ASP A 398 -20.68 10.02 10.91
N VAL A 399 -20.11 10.88 10.06
CA VAL A 399 -20.37 10.85 8.62
C VAL A 399 -19.64 9.68 7.96
N LEU A 400 -18.38 9.45 8.31
CA LEU A 400 -17.56 8.36 7.77
C LEU A 400 -18.15 6.99 8.08
N ARG A 401 -18.72 6.79 9.27
CA ARG A 401 -19.43 5.55 9.64
C ARG A 401 -20.67 5.28 8.81
N LYS A 402 -21.25 6.30 8.19
CA LYS A 402 -22.47 6.22 7.38
C LYS A 402 -22.17 6.21 5.87
N LEU A 403 -20.94 6.56 5.47
CA LEU A 403 -20.51 6.49 4.08
C LEU A 403 -20.40 5.02 3.66
N ASN A 404 -20.99 4.71 2.51
CA ASN A 404 -20.79 3.44 1.85
C ASN A 404 -19.56 3.55 0.95
N LEU A 405 -18.37 3.24 1.48
CA LEU A 405 -17.14 3.28 0.70
C LEU A 405 -17.06 2.04 -0.20
N PRO A 406 -17.13 2.18 -1.54
CA PRO A 406 -16.93 1.03 -2.42
C PRO A 406 -15.53 0.44 -2.20
N PRO A 407 -15.33 -0.89 -2.35
CA PRO A 407 -14.03 -1.52 -2.15
C PRO A 407 -12.88 -0.86 -2.94
N ASP A 408 -13.15 -0.45 -4.18
CA ASP A 408 -12.19 0.27 -5.04
C ASP A 408 -11.72 1.59 -4.44
N TYR A 409 -12.56 2.24 -3.63
CA TYR A 409 -12.26 3.52 -2.98
C TYR A 409 -11.55 3.36 -1.64
N LEU A 410 -11.81 2.28 -0.90
CA LEU A 410 -11.01 1.94 0.29
C LEU A 410 -9.53 1.78 -0.07
N LEU A 411 -9.27 1.21 -1.25
CA LEU A 411 -7.95 1.14 -1.88
C LEU A 411 -7.40 2.52 -2.22
N LEU A 412 -8.17 3.37 -2.91
CA LEU A 412 -7.75 4.72 -3.26
C LEU A 412 -7.42 5.58 -2.04
N ASN A 413 -8.18 5.43 -0.94
CA ASN A 413 -7.88 6.09 0.33
C ASN A 413 -6.52 5.67 0.88
N ARG A 414 -6.21 4.37 0.87
CA ARG A 414 -4.90 3.84 1.29
C ARG A 414 -3.77 4.30 0.39
N ILE A 415 -4.02 4.37 -0.90
CA ILE A 415 -3.10 4.88 -1.91
C ILE A 415 -2.73 6.34 -1.60
N GLN A 416 -3.73 7.19 -1.38
CA GLN A 416 -3.47 8.58 -1.05
C GLN A 416 -2.81 8.74 0.33
N TRP A 417 -3.09 7.89 1.32
CA TRP A 417 -2.37 7.94 2.60
C TRP A 417 -0.89 7.67 2.41
N GLY A 418 -0.53 6.59 1.71
CA GLY A 418 0.88 6.28 1.47
C GLY A 418 1.55 7.37 0.61
N LEU A 419 0.87 7.88 -0.43
CA LEU A 419 1.38 8.98 -1.24
C LEU A 419 1.60 10.26 -0.41
N ASN A 420 0.63 10.66 0.42
CA ASN A 420 0.75 11.82 1.30
C ASN A 420 1.90 11.64 2.30
N SER A 421 2.09 10.44 2.85
CA SER A 421 3.21 10.14 3.75
C SER A 421 4.57 10.20 3.04
N VAL A 422 4.67 9.65 1.82
CA VAL A 422 5.89 9.68 0.99
C VAL A 422 6.26 11.12 0.64
N LEU A 423 5.32 11.89 0.12
CA LEU A 423 5.53 13.30 -0.24
C LEU A 423 5.78 14.17 1.00
N GLY A 424 5.11 13.86 2.11
CA GLY A 424 5.29 14.54 3.40
C GLY A 424 6.69 14.33 3.98
N ARG A 425 7.26 13.13 3.85
CA ARG A 425 8.66 12.85 4.26
C ARG A 425 9.68 13.64 3.45
N LEU A 426 9.40 13.91 2.17
CA LEU A 426 10.26 14.75 1.32
C LEU A 426 10.08 16.25 1.59
N GLY A 427 9.01 16.66 2.26
CA GLY A 427 8.64 18.08 2.34
C GLY A 427 8.27 18.65 0.96
N ALA A 428 7.69 17.83 0.08
CA ALA A 428 7.49 18.20 -1.32
C ALA A 428 6.53 19.39 -1.46
N THR A 429 6.96 20.44 -2.17
CA THR A 429 6.25 21.70 -2.43
C THR A 429 6.15 21.94 -3.93
N ASN A 430 4.92 22.06 -4.45
CA ASN A 430 4.68 22.34 -5.86
C ASN A 430 3.27 22.91 -6.09
N ASP A 431 2.97 23.31 -7.32
CA ASP A 431 1.58 23.52 -7.77
C ASP A 431 0.97 22.17 -8.17
N TRP A 432 0.59 21.40 -7.15
CA TRP A 432 0.01 20.06 -7.35
C TRP A 432 -1.31 20.11 -8.08
N ARG A 433 -2.05 21.22 -7.99
CA ARG A 433 -3.28 21.41 -8.77
C ARG A 433 -2.95 21.44 -10.25
N ALA A 434 -2.00 22.29 -10.66
CA ALA A 434 -1.61 22.42 -12.06
C ALA A 434 -1.07 21.10 -12.61
N ILE A 435 -0.20 20.40 -11.85
CA ILE A 435 0.33 19.08 -12.25
C ILE A 435 -0.79 18.04 -12.39
N ARG A 436 -1.75 18.00 -11.45
CA ARG A 436 -2.89 17.09 -11.51
C ARG A 436 -3.77 17.38 -12.73
N ASP A 437 -4.00 18.67 -13.02
CA ASP A 437 -4.86 19.12 -14.12
C ASP A 437 -4.35 18.65 -15.48
N GLU A 438 -3.04 18.46 -15.67
CA GLU A 438 -2.44 17.84 -16.86
C GLU A 438 -3.04 16.46 -17.21
N TYR A 439 -3.58 15.73 -16.21
CA TYR A 439 -4.13 14.38 -16.37
C TYR A 439 -5.66 14.33 -16.36
N VAL A 440 -6.34 15.36 -15.85
CA VAL A 440 -7.80 15.33 -15.63
C VAL A 440 -8.55 16.49 -16.27
N VAL A 441 -7.86 17.46 -16.86
CA VAL A 441 -8.47 18.56 -17.62
C VAL A 441 -8.04 18.42 -19.07
N ALA A 442 -9.01 18.45 -19.99
CA ALA A 442 -8.70 18.39 -21.41
C ALA A 442 -7.88 19.62 -21.82
N ASP A 443 -6.84 19.40 -22.63
CA ASP A 443 -5.96 20.44 -23.18
C ASP A 443 -5.19 21.27 -22.13
N ALA A 444 -5.00 20.73 -20.92
CA ALA A 444 -4.16 21.36 -19.92
C ALA A 444 -2.69 21.42 -20.38
N SER A 445 -2.08 22.60 -20.28
CA SER A 445 -0.66 22.80 -20.55
C SER A 445 0.21 22.22 -19.42
N PRO A 446 1.41 21.71 -19.73
CA PRO A 446 2.38 21.33 -18.70
C PRO A 446 2.67 22.45 -17.71
N ALA A 447 2.67 22.12 -16.42
CA ALA A 447 2.88 23.07 -15.32
C ALA A 447 4.36 23.25 -14.95
N THR A 448 5.21 22.28 -15.30
CA THR A 448 6.63 22.22 -14.89
C THR A 448 7.51 21.68 -16.02
N PRO A 449 8.85 21.83 -15.94
CA PRO A 449 9.77 21.22 -16.89
C PRO A 449 9.64 19.69 -17.00
N LEU A 450 9.35 18.99 -15.89
CA LEU A 450 9.05 17.56 -15.95
C LEU A 450 7.74 17.27 -16.68
N GLY A 451 6.74 18.15 -16.55
CA GLY A 451 5.50 18.06 -17.32
C GLY A 451 5.71 18.24 -18.81
N GLU A 452 6.62 19.14 -19.21
CA GLU A 452 6.96 19.34 -20.62
C GLU A 452 7.59 18.06 -21.20
N LEU A 453 8.50 17.42 -20.47
CA LEU A 453 9.11 16.14 -20.83
C LEU A 453 8.07 15.00 -20.91
N ASP A 454 7.20 14.87 -19.91
CA ASP A 454 6.13 13.87 -19.87
C ASP A 454 5.15 14.05 -21.03
N SER A 455 4.73 15.28 -21.30
CA SER A 455 3.83 15.61 -22.42
C SER A 455 4.47 15.33 -23.78
N ALA A 456 5.73 15.73 -23.99
CA ALA A 456 6.47 15.45 -25.22
C ALA A 456 6.65 13.95 -25.44
N TRP A 457 7.02 13.20 -24.39
CA TRP A 457 7.11 11.74 -24.44
C TRP A 457 5.76 11.12 -24.79
N TRP A 458 4.68 11.51 -24.11
CA TRP A 458 3.34 10.96 -24.36
C TRP A 458 2.87 11.20 -25.81
N GLN A 459 3.11 12.39 -26.36
CA GLN A 459 2.75 12.74 -27.74
C GLN A 459 3.56 11.94 -28.79
N SER A 460 4.75 11.46 -28.44
CA SER A 460 5.59 10.66 -29.33
C SER A 460 5.26 9.17 -29.35
N ARG A 461 4.39 8.69 -28.44
CA ARG A 461 4.02 7.27 -28.35
C ARG A 461 3.05 6.86 -29.46
N ASP A 462 3.15 5.60 -29.86
CA ASP A 462 2.20 4.96 -30.77
C ASP A 462 0.84 4.76 -30.06
N PRO A 463 -0.26 5.35 -30.57
CA PRO A 463 -1.60 5.16 -30.02
C PRO A 463 -2.06 3.69 -29.99
N ALA A 464 -1.44 2.80 -30.76
CA ALA A 464 -1.75 1.37 -30.76
C ALA A 464 -1.23 0.63 -29.51
N VAL A 465 -0.21 1.15 -28.83
CA VAL A 465 0.38 0.55 -27.61
C VAL A 465 -0.47 0.88 -26.37
N ASP A 466 -1.03 2.09 -26.32
CA ASP A 466 -1.97 2.53 -25.30
C ASP A 466 -3.07 3.37 -25.97
N PRO A 467 -4.23 2.77 -26.32
CA PRO A 467 -5.30 3.53 -26.95
C PRO A 467 -5.70 4.70 -26.04
N PRO A 468 -5.91 5.91 -26.58
CA PRO A 468 -6.36 7.05 -25.79
C PRO A 468 -7.61 6.66 -25.01
N ALA A 469 -7.64 7.11 -23.76
CA ALA A 469 -8.57 6.67 -22.71
C ALA A 469 -10.00 6.53 -23.21
#